data_AF-A0A3D5PVW1-F1
#
_entry.id   AF-A0A3D5PVW1-F1
#
_cell.length_a   1.000
_cell.length_b   1.000
_cell.length_c   1.000
_cell.angle_alpha   90.00
_cell.angle_beta   90.00
_cell.angle_gamma   90.00
#
_symmetry.space_group_name_H-M   'P 1'
#
loop_
_entity.id
_entity.type
_entity.pdbx_description
1 polymer ?
#
loop_
_entity_poly.entity_id
_entity_poly.type
_entity_poly.pdbx_seq_one_letter_code
_entity_poly.pdbx_strand_id
1 'polypeptide(L)'
;MFKNFDFIGHKKIWFTFSGIMIILSIISIILFRFNWGIDFTGGTILELGFDKNVTVEEVRDGLREDGLQTATIQLSGNMSGETSNDVIIRTRNLSSEEAQTVVGHVKDKVGSGDVKRIETVGAVIGSEVTKSTLLNVLISFGAMILYMSIRFEHRIAISAIVAICHDILMVLGVFAFFHLEVDASFLAAILTVLGYSMNESVVIFDRIRENLHTHRRTDSFATLANDSIHQTIRRSLYTLTTTLFCVASLYFFGGDTTKNFALVMLIGFISGAYSSICVASSIWVTWHEHLHSQRNEPHAVKVKKAKA
;
A
#
# COMPACT_ATOMS: atom_id res chain seq x y z
N MET A 1 25.77 6.17 -14.14
CA MET A 1 25.28 6.73 -12.87
C MET A 1 25.17 5.67 -11.77
N PHE A 2 24.54 4.51 -12.00
CA PHE A 2 24.39 3.49 -10.94
C PHE A 2 25.53 2.49 -10.76
N LYS A 3 26.50 2.38 -11.68
CA LYS A 3 27.42 1.23 -11.82
C LYS A 3 28.30 0.85 -10.60
N ASN A 4 28.28 1.64 -9.52
CA ASN A 4 29.16 1.49 -8.36
C ASN A 4 28.40 1.50 -7.01
N PHE A 5 27.06 1.47 -6.99
CA PHE A 5 26.33 1.52 -5.71
C PHE A 5 26.20 0.11 -5.12
N ASP A 6 26.75 -0.09 -3.93
CA ASP A 6 26.67 -1.38 -3.24
C ASP A 6 25.34 -1.48 -2.47
N PHE A 7 24.32 -2.06 -3.08
CA PHE A 7 23.02 -2.26 -2.45
C PHE A 7 23.11 -3.26 -1.30
N ILE A 8 23.78 -4.38 -1.53
CA ILE A 8 23.84 -5.49 -0.58
C ILE A 8 24.76 -5.20 0.61
N GLY A 9 25.84 -4.43 0.42
CA GLY A 9 26.74 -4.01 1.50
C GLY A 9 26.02 -3.18 2.57
N HIS A 10 24.99 -2.43 2.17
CA HIS A 10 24.16 -1.63 3.07
C HIS A 10 22.95 -2.39 3.63
N LYS A 11 22.86 -3.73 3.48
CA LYS A 11 21.72 -4.56 3.94
C LYS A 11 21.26 -4.31 5.37
N LYS A 12 22.20 -4.03 6.29
CA LYS A 12 21.86 -3.70 7.69
C LYS A 12 21.01 -2.43 7.79
N ILE A 13 21.35 -1.39 7.03
CA ILE A 13 20.60 -0.12 7.02
C ILE A 13 19.20 -0.36 6.46
N TRP A 14 19.09 -1.12 5.36
CA TRP A 14 17.79 -1.43 4.74
C TRP A 14 16.89 -2.23 5.68
N PHE A 15 17.43 -3.25 6.36
CA PHE A 15 16.67 -4.02 7.34
C PHE A 15 16.27 -3.19 8.56
N THR A 16 17.13 -2.32 9.07
CA THR A 16 16.76 -1.41 10.17
C THR A 16 15.67 -0.44 9.74
N PHE A 17 15.81 0.19 8.58
CA PHE A 17 14.81 1.12 8.07
C PHE A 17 13.46 0.44 7.82
N SER A 18 13.44 -0.68 7.10
CA SER A 18 12.23 -1.45 6.86
C SER A 18 11.62 -2.01 8.13
N GLY A 19 12.43 -2.45 9.09
CA GLY A 19 11.96 -2.92 10.39
C GLY A 19 11.26 -1.81 11.18
N ILE A 20 11.85 -0.61 11.23
CA ILE A 20 11.23 0.56 11.86
C ILE A 20 9.91 0.91 11.17
N MET A 21 9.90 0.97 9.84
CA MET A 21 8.69 1.32 9.10
C MET A 21 7.57 0.29 9.31
N ILE A 22 7.88 -1.02 9.32
CA ILE A 22 6.91 -2.06 9.66
C ILE A 22 6.35 -1.86 11.08
N ILE A 23 7.22 -1.59 12.06
CA ILE A 23 6.79 -1.37 13.44
C ILE A 23 5.86 -0.15 13.53
N LEU A 24 6.22 0.96 12.89
CA LEU A 24 5.39 2.15 12.83
C LEU A 24 4.05 1.88 12.14
N SER A 25 4.04 1.14 11.04
CA SER A 25 2.81 0.72 10.37
C SER A 25 1.92 -0.13 11.27
N ILE A 26 2.48 -1.11 11.99
CA ILE A 26 1.71 -1.96 12.91
C ILE A 26 1.15 -1.14 14.07
N ILE A 27 1.97 -0.30 14.70
CA ILE A 27 1.54 0.61 15.77
C ILE A 27 0.40 1.49 15.28
N SER A 28 0.55 2.05 14.07
CA SER A 28 -0.47 2.89 13.45
C SER A 28 -1.80 2.14 13.28
N ILE A 29 -1.76 0.93 12.73
CA ILE A 29 -2.96 0.09 12.52
C ILE A 29 -3.64 -0.24 13.85
N ILE A 30 -2.88 -0.54 14.90
CA ILE A 30 -3.43 -0.91 16.22
C ILE A 30 -4.02 0.30 16.93
N LEU A 31 -3.33 1.45 16.93
CA LEU A 31 -3.74 2.63 17.69
C LEU A 31 -4.84 3.44 16.98
N PHE A 32 -4.69 3.71 15.69
CA PHE A 32 -5.61 4.59 14.95
C PHE A 32 -6.76 3.83 14.30
N ARG A 33 -6.58 2.54 14.03
CA ARG A 33 -7.53 1.66 13.31
C ARG A 33 -7.83 2.18 11.90
N PHE A 34 -8.55 1.37 11.12
CA PHE A 34 -8.95 1.77 9.76
C PHE A 34 -10.24 2.56 9.77
N ASN A 35 -10.29 3.61 8.94
CA ASN A 35 -11.50 4.34 8.59
C ASN A 35 -12.17 3.63 7.41
N TRP A 36 -13.11 2.73 7.70
CA TRP A 36 -13.79 1.95 6.66
C TRP A 36 -14.85 2.78 5.94
N GLY A 37 -14.84 2.74 4.62
CA GLY A 37 -15.86 3.37 3.78
C GLY A 37 -17.20 2.65 3.83
N ILE A 38 -18.23 3.31 3.29
CA ILE A 38 -19.62 2.82 3.31
C ILE A 38 -19.80 1.50 2.54
N ASP A 39 -18.89 1.17 1.63
CA ASP A 39 -18.86 -0.12 0.93
C ASP A 39 -18.76 -1.30 1.89
N PHE A 40 -18.14 -1.09 3.07
CA PHE A 40 -17.95 -2.12 4.07
C PHE A 40 -18.87 -1.97 5.28
N THR A 41 -19.13 -0.72 5.70
CA THR A 41 -19.95 -0.46 6.89
C THR A 41 -21.44 -0.36 6.57
N GLY A 42 -21.81 -0.12 5.31
CA GLY A 42 -23.09 0.46 4.94
C GLY A 42 -23.17 1.94 5.35
N GLY A 43 -24.07 2.68 4.73
CA GLY A 43 -24.32 4.08 5.07
C GLY A 43 -24.74 4.93 3.89
N THR A 44 -24.82 6.24 4.13
CA THR A 44 -25.05 7.24 3.08
C THR A 44 -23.92 8.29 3.11
N ILE A 45 -23.29 8.51 1.96
CA ILE A 45 -22.35 9.61 1.71
C ILE A 45 -23.11 10.76 1.05
N LEU A 46 -22.96 11.96 1.63
CA LEU A 46 -23.39 13.22 1.04
C LEU A 46 -22.14 14.06 0.77
N GLU A 47 -21.90 14.40 -0.49
CA GLU A 47 -20.82 15.29 -0.90
C GLU A 47 -21.43 16.64 -1.32
N LEU A 48 -21.10 17.66 -0.55
CA LEU A 48 -21.64 19.02 -0.69
C LEU A 48 -20.50 19.98 -1.00
N GLY A 49 -20.70 20.84 -2.01
CA GLY A 49 -19.81 21.96 -2.31
C GLY A 49 -20.49 23.28 -1.96
N PHE A 50 -19.99 24.00 -0.97
CA PHE A 50 -20.52 25.28 -0.52
C PHE A 50 -19.86 26.46 -1.25
N ASP A 51 -20.61 27.56 -1.40
CA ASP A 51 -20.11 28.79 -2.02
C ASP A 51 -19.07 29.51 -1.15
N LYS A 52 -19.07 29.23 0.16
CA LYS A 52 -18.12 29.76 1.14
C LYS A 52 -17.32 28.62 1.76
N ASN A 53 -16.14 28.95 2.30
CA ASN A 53 -15.40 28.01 3.13
C ASN A 53 -16.15 27.78 4.44
N VAL A 54 -16.37 26.50 4.77
CA VAL A 54 -17.10 26.06 5.96
C VAL A 54 -16.18 25.25 6.88
N THR A 55 -16.52 25.25 8.16
CA THR A 55 -15.87 24.43 9.19
C THR A 55 -16.65 23.14 9.44
N VAL A 56 -15.97 22.15 10.02
CA VAL A 56 -16.61 20.90 10.47
C VAL A 56 -17.71 21.14 11.49
N GLU A 57 -17.54 22.10 12.39
CA GLU A 57 -18.53 22.40 13.44
C GLU A 57 -19.81 23.03 12.87
N GLU A 58 -19.70 23.96 11.91
CA GLU A 58 -20.87 24.55 11.25
C GLU A 58 -21.72 23.47 10.56
N VAL A 59 -21.07 22.55 9.84
CA VAL A 59 -21.76 21.43 9.18
C VAL A 59 -22.38 20.48 10.21
N ARG A 60 -21.66 20.21 11.32
CA ARG A 60 -22.18 19.37 12.40
C ARG A 60 -23.42 19.97 13.06
N ASP A 61 -23.45 21.28 13.24
CA ASP A 61 -24.61 22.00 13.78
C ASP A 61 -25.82 21.94 12.82
N GLY A 62 -25.59 21.90 11.51
CA GLY A 62 -26.60 21.62 10.49
C GLY A 62 -27.25 20.25 10.66
N LEU A 63 -26.45 19.22 10.93
CA LEU A 63 -26.90 17.83 11.07
C LEU A 63 -27.56 17.49 12.42
N ARG A 64 -27.53 18.41 13.40
CA ARG A 64 -28.08 18.17 14.73
C ARG A 64 -29.60 17.98 14.73
N GLU A 65 -30.31 18.70 13.87
CA GLU A 65 -31.78 18.63 13.77
C GLU A 65 -32.27 17.30 13.23
N ASP A 66 -31.46 16.66 12.38
CA ASP A 66 -31.76 15.36 11.79
C ASP A 66 -31.29 14.17 12.66
N GLY A 67 -30.75 14.45 13.85
CA GLY A 67 -30.22 13.42 14.75
C GLY A 67 -28.94 12.74 14.25
N LEU A 68 -28.23 13.35 13.30
CA LEU A 68 -27.02 12.80 12.66
C LEU A 68 -25.72 13.34 13.28
N GLN A 69 -25.73 13.56 14.59
CA GLN A 69 -24.62 14.16 15.34
C GLN A 69 -23.34 13.31 15.34
N THR A 70 -23.50 12.00 15.16
CA THR A 70 -22.41 11.02 15.07
C THR A 70 -21.87 10.84 13.65
N ALA A 71 -22.37 11.62 12.68
CA ALA A 71 -21.88 11.58 11.31
C ALA A 71 -20.39 11.96 11.24
N THR A 72 -19.65 11.22 10.42
CA THR A 72 -18.25 11.53 10.13
C THR A 72 -18.23 12.62 9.06
N ILE A 73 -17.69 13.78 9.42
CA ILE A 73 -17.57 14.94 8.51
C ILE A 73 -16.10 15.10 8.15
N GLN A 74 -15.83 15.15 6.84
CA GLN A 74 -14.49 15.30 6.30
C GLN A 74 -14.47 16.48 5.34
N LEU A 75 -13.58 17.43 5.58
CA LEU A 75 -13.33 18.52 4.64
C LEU A 75 -12.52 18.00 3.44
N SER A 76 -12.87 18.47 2.25
CA SER A 76 -12.28 18.07 0.97
C SER A 76 -12.06 19.30 0.07
N GLY A 77 -11.28 19.20 -1.00
CA GLY A 77 -11.04 20.33 -1.91
C GLY A 77 -9.99 21.36 -1.45
N ASN A 78 -10.25 22.65 -1.69
CA ASN A 78 -9.30 23.75 -1.47
C ASN A 78 -9.26 24.18 0.00
N MET A 79 -8.53 23.42 0.81
CA MET A 79 -8.33 23.68 2.24
C MET A 79 -7.58 25.00 2.47
N SER A 80 -8.21 25.92 3.20
CA SER A 80 -7.60 27.16 3.71
C SER A 80 -7.58 27.11 5.24
N GLY A 81 -6.55 26.47 5.80
CA GLY A 81 -6.49 26.19 7.24
C GLY A 81 -7.47 25.10 7.65
N GLU A 82 -8.37 25.41 8.59
CA GLU A 82 -9.42 24.49 9.09
C GLU A 82 -10.76 24.66 8.35
N THR A 83 -10.75 25.31 7.19
CA THR A 83 -11.95 25.58 6.40
C THR A 83 -11.79 25.05 4.98
N SER A 84 -12.89 24.55 4.41
CA SER A 84 -12.93 24.14 3.01
C SER A 84 -14.30 24.37 2.39
N ASN A 85 -14.36 24.49 1.08
CA ASN A 85 -15.61 24.64 0.33
C ASN A 85 -16.31 23.29 0.09
N ASP A 86 -15.56 22.19 0.00
CA ASP A 86 -16.14 20.87 -0.22
C ASP A 86 -16.14 20.05 1.08
N VAL A 87 -17.25 19.34 1.32
CA VAL A 87 -17.45 18.54 2.53
C VAL A 87 -18.08 17.20 2.17
N ILE A 88 -17.49 16.14 2.70
CA ILE A 88 -17.99 14.77 2.63
C ILE A 88 -18.58 14.42 4.00
N ILE A 89 -19.87 14.10 4.02
CA ILE A 89 -20.61 13.72 5.23
C ILE A 89 -20.98 12.24 5.10
N ARG A 90 -20.53 11.41 6.04
CA ARG A 90 -20.90 9.99 6.12
C ARG A 90 -21.86 9.77 7.26
N THR A 91 -22.98 9.14 6.96
CA THR A 91 -24.10 8.93 7.90
C THR A 91 -24.54 7.47 7.89
N ARG A 92 -25.44 7.11 8.80
CA ARG A 92 -26.20 5.86 8.67
C ARG A 92 -26.97 5.83 7.35
N ASN A 93 -27.49 4.68 6.94
CA ASN A 93 -28.38 4.62 5.79
C ASN A 93 -29.55 5.60 5.95
N LEU A 94 -29.70 6.47 4.95
CA LEU A 94 -30.81 7.38 4.79
C LEU A 94 -31.67 6.92 3.60
N SER A 95 -32.98 7.15 3.67
CA SER A 95 -33.83 7.07 2.47
C SER A 95 -33.49 8.21 1.50
N SER A 96 -33.94 8.12 0.25
CA SER A 96 -33.72 9.19 -0.73
C SER A 96 -34.36 10.51 -0.27
N GLU A 97 -35.54 10.43 0.33
CA GLU A 97 -36.28 11.58 0.86
C GLU A 97 -35.61 12.15 2.11
N GLU A 98 -35.15 11.28 3.01
CA GLU A 98 -34.43 11.68 4.21
C GLU A 98 -33.10 12.37 3.85
N ALA A 99 -32.34 11.82 2.90
CA ALA A 99 -31.10 12.41 2.42
C ALA A 99 -31.33 13.81 1.82
N GLN A 100 -32.38 14.00 1.03
CA GLN A 100 -32.72 15.32 0.47
C GLN A 100 -33.13 16.32 1.57
N THR A 101 -33.86 15.86 2.58
CA THR A 101 -34.27 16.70 3.72
C THR A 101 -33.05 17.17 4.52
N VAL A 102 -32.13 16.26 4.83
CA VAL A 102 -30.86 16.55 5.52
C VAL A 102 -30.05 17.56 4.73
N VAL A 103 -29.93 17.39 3.41
CA VAL A 103 -29.24 18.34 2.54
C VAL A 103 -29.89 19.72 2.59
N GLY A 104 -31.23 19.79 2.61
CA GLY A 104 -31.97 21.05 2.76
C GLY A 104 -31.62 21.77 4.05
N HIS A 105 -31.75 21.09 5.20
CA HIS A 105 -31.44 21.65 6.52
C HIS A 105 -29.99 22.12 6.64
N VAL A 106 -29.04 21.35 6.09
CA VAL A 106 -27.63 21.73 6.06
C VAL A 106 -27.42 23.00 5.21
N LYS A 107 -28.06 23.10 4.04
CA LYS A 107 -27.95 24.31 3.20
C LYS A 107 -28.57 25.54 3.87
N ASP A 108 -29.71 25.38 4.54
CA ASP A 108 -30.40 26.50 5.19
C ASP A 108 -29.59 27.07 6.37
N LYS A 109 -28.89 26.21 7.12
CA LYS A 109 -28.07 26.64 8.28
C LYS A 109 -26.66 27.06 7.92
N VAL A 110 -26.01 26.31 7.03
CA VAL A 110 -24.59 26.50 6.72
C VAL A 110 -24.43 27.52 5.60
N GLY A 111 -25.22 27.45 4.55
CA GLY A 111 -25.17 28.33 3.38
C GLY A 111 -25.51 27.61 2.08
N SER A 112 -25.72 28.39 1.02
CA SER A 112 -25.95 27.84 -0.32
C SER A 112 -24.75 27.03 -0.81
N GLY A 113 -25.08 25.97 -1.54
CA GLY A 113 -24.11 25.05 -2.10
C GLY A 113 -24.79 24.04 -3.02
N ASP A 114 -23.97 23.30 -3.76
CA ASP A 114 -24.36 22.27 -4.69
C ASP A 114 -24.17 20.88 -4.10
N VAL A 115 -25.07 19.97 -4.48
CA VAL A 115 -24.91 18.54 -4.15
C VAL A 115 -24.09 17.91 -5.25
N LYS A 116 -22.86 17.51 -4.93
CA LYS A 116 -21.98 16.84 -5.88
C LYS A 116 -22.33 15.36 -6.01
N ARG A 117 -22.63 14.71 -4.88
CA ARG A 117 -22.91 13.27 -4.84
C ARG A 117 -23.80 12.91 -3.65
N ILE A 118 -24.74 12.01 -3.89
CA ILE A 118 -25.44 11.25 -2.84
C ILE A 118 -25.30 9.79 -3.20
N GLU A 119 -24.73 9.00 -2.30
CA GLU A 119 -24.55 7.57 -2.49
C GLU A 119 -24.96 6.83 -1.23
N THR A 120 -25.74 5.76 -1.39
CA THR A 120 -26.22 4.94 -0.28
C THR A 120 -25.92 3.48 -0.54
N VAL A 121 -25.25 2.83 0.41
CA VAL A 121 -24.99 1.38 0.40
C VAL A 121 -25.77 0.73 1.53
N GLY A 122 -26.66 -0.21 1.18
CA GLY A 122 -27.44 -0.99 2.15
C GLY A 122 -26.56 -1.81 3.09
N ALA A 123 -26.88 -1.86 4.39
CA ALA A 123 -26.11 -2.63 5.37
C ALA A 123 -25.92 -4.12 5.00
N VAL A 124 -26.95 -4.75 4.40
CA VAL A 124 -26.87 -6.13 3.92
C VAL A 124 -25.84 -6.26 2.79
N ILE A 125 -25.92 -5.36 1.81
CA ILE A 125 -25.01 -5.32 0.65
C ILE A 125 -23.58 -5.07 1.14
N GLY A 126 -23.37 -4.10 2.05
CA GLY A 126 -22.05 -3.80 2.60
C GLY A 126 -21.41 -4.99 3.31
N SER A 127 -22.18 -5.73 4.12
CA SER A 127 -21.67 -6.92 4.82
C SER A 127 -21.27 -8.06 3.86
N GLU A 128 -22.02 -8.24 2.76
CA GLU A 128 -21.75 -9.25 1.73
C GLU A 128 -20.54 -8.85 0.88
N VAL A 129 -20.47 -7.57 0.47
CA VAL A 129 -19.33 -7.00 -0.26
C VAL A 129 -18.06 -7.11 0.57
N THR A 130 -18.12 -6.83 1.87
CA THR A 130 -16.97 -6.97 2.78
C THR A 130 -16.42 -8.39 2.79
N LYS A 131 -17.30 -9.38 3.01
CA LYS A 131 -16.90 -10.80 3.08
C LYS A 131 -16.34 -11.28 1.76
N SER A 132 -17.04 -10.99 0.66
CA SER A 132 -16.63 -11.37 -0.68
C SER A 132 -15.30 -10.73 -1.07
N THR A 133 -15.09 -9.45 -0.75
CA THR A 133 -13.85 -8.75 -1.09
C THR A 133 -12.68 -9.26 -0.28
N LEU A 134 -12.85 -9.48 1.04
CA LEU A 134 -11.80 -10.06 1.87
C LEU A 134 -11.39 -11.46 1.38
N LEU A 135 -12.37 -12.29 1.02
CA LEU A 135 -12.12 -13.61 0.45
C LEU A 135 -11.35 -13.52 -0.88
N ASN A 136 -11.77 -12.63 -1.79
CA ASN A 136 -11.12 -12.45 -3.09
C ASN A 136 -9.67 -11.94 -2.96
N VAL A 137 -9.39 -11.07 -2.00
CA VAL A 137 -8.03 -10.60 -1.71
C VAL A 137 -7.17 -11.76 -1.19
N LEU A 138 -7.68 -12.58 -0.28
CA LEU A 138 -6.96 -13.76 0.23
C LEU A 138 -6.69 -14.79 -0.87
N ILE A 139 -7.68 -15.05 -1.74
CA ILE A 139 -7.52 -15.95 -2.88
C ILE A 139 -6.46 -15.40 -3.85
N SER A 140 -6.51 -14.10 -4.17
CA SER A 140 -5.54 -13.46 -5.05
C SER A 140 -4.13 -13.52 -4.49
N PHE A 141 -3.98 -13.26 -3.19
CA PHE A 141 -2.70 -13.36 -2.50
C PHE A 141 -2.16 -14.80 -2.49
N GLY A 142 -3.02 -15.80 -2.23
CA GLY A 142 -2.67 -17.21 -2.30
C GLY A 142 -2.26 -17.66 -3.70
N ALA A 143 -2.99 -17.24 -4.74
CA ALA A 143 -2.65 -17.50 -6.13
C ALA A 143 -1.29 -16.90 -6.52
N MET A 144 -0.96 -15.72 -5.99
CA MET A 144 0.32 -15.06 -6.22
C MET A 144 1.48 -15.79 -5.54
N ILE A 145 1.30 -16.24 -4.29
CA ILE A 145 2.27 -17.09 -3.59
C ILE A 145 2.49 -18.41 -4.35
N LEU A 146 1.40 -19.04 -4.82
CA LEU A 146 1.46 -20.28 -5.58
C LEU A 146 2.26 -20.08 -6.88
N TYR A 147 1.95 -19.03 -7.64
CA TYR A 147 2.70 -18.67 -8.84
C TYR A 147 4.19 -18.50 -8.55
N MET A 148 4.55 -17.72 -7.52
CA MET A 148 5.94 -17.50 -7.13
C MET A 148 6.66 -18.79 -6.74
N SER A 149 5.96 -19.68 -6.03
CA SER A 149 6.51 -20.97 -5.58
C SER A 149 6.74 -21.95 -6.74
N ILE A 150 5.91 -21.89 -7.78
CA ILE A 150 6.09 -22.72 -8.99
C ILE A 150 7.17 -22.12 -9.91
N ARG A 151 7.20 -20.80 -10.07
CA ARG A 151 8.09 -20.10 -11.03
C ARG A 151 9.53 -19.98 -10.53
N PHE A 152 9.76 -19.93 -9.22
CA PHE A 152 11.07 -19.69 -8.60
C PHE A 152 11.44 -20.75 -7.58
N GLU A 153 12.75 -20.84 -7.30
CA GLU A 153 13.24 -21.63 -6.17
C GLU A 153 12.68 -21.09 -4.85
N HIS A 154 12.41 -21.99 -3.89
CA HIS A 154 11.78 -21.67 -2.61
C HIS A 154 12.39 -20.45 -1.89
N ARG A 155 13.71 -20.28 -1.96
CA ARG A 155 14.43 -19.18 -1.29
C ARG A 155 14.13 -17.82 -1.91
N ILE A 156 14.05 -17.78 -3.24
CA ILE A 156 13.67 -16.58 -4.00
C ILE A 156 12.20 -16.25 -3.70
N ALA A 157 11.33 -17.26 -3.78
CA ALA A 157 9.90 -17.10 -3.54
C ALA A 157 9.63 -16.52 -2.14
N ILE A 158 10.24 -17.08 -1.08
CA ILE A 158 10.08 -16.57 0.30
C ILE A 158 10.59 -15.13 0.42
N SER A 159 11.75 -14.81 -0.17
CA SER A 159 12.32 -13.46 -0.08
C SER A 159 11.42 -12.41 -0.74
N ALA A 160 10.82 -12.75 -1.89
CA ALA A 160 9.86 -11.90 -2.58
C ALA A 160 8.54 -11.77 -1.82
N ILE A 161 8.01 -12.86 -1.26
CA ILE A 161 6.77 -12.84 -0.46
C ILE A 161 6.92 -11.93 0.77
N VAL A 162 8.06 -11.99 1.46
CA VAL A 162 8.32 -11.10 2.61
C VAL A 162 8.35 -9.63 2.20
N ALA A 163 8.96 -9.31 1.05
CA ALA A 163 8.97 -7.94 0.52
C ALA A 163 7.56 -7.46 0.15
N ILE A 164 6.76 -8.31 -0.47
CA ILE A 164 5.36 -8.02 -0.78
C ILE A 164 4.55 -7.75 0.50
N CYS A 165 4.71 -8.57 1.54
CA CYS A 165 4.05 -8.34 2.83
C CYS A 165 4.46 -6.99 3.45
N HIS A 166 5.75 -6.64 3.35
CA HIS A 166 6.23 -5.31 3.75
C HIS A 166 5.47 -4.21 2.99
N ASP A 167 5.32 -4.30 1.66
CA ASP A 167 4.66 -3.26 0.86
C ASP A 167 3.18 -3.06 1.23
N ILE A 168 2.45 -4.14 1.47
CA ILE A 168 1.05 -4.05 1.94
C ILE A 168 1.00 -3.35 3.30
N LEU A 169 1.86 -3.73 4.24
CA LEU A 169 1.91 -3.12 5.56
C LEU A 169 2.28 -1.64 5.50
N MET A 170 3.14 -1.24 4.57
CA MET A 170 3.48 0.17 4.34
C MET A 170 2.25 0.98 3.95
N VAL A 171 1.49 0.52 2.95
CA VAL A 171 0.28 1.23 2.52
C VAL A 171 -0.76 1.25 3.64
N LEU A 172 -1.04 0.10 4.26
CA LEU A 172 -2.02 0.00 5.36
C LEU A 172 -1.64 0.89 6.55
N GLY A 173 -0.36 0.92 6.92
CA GLY A 173 0.13 1.75 8.03
C GLY A 173 -0.05 3.24 7.79
N VAL A 174 0.22 3.71 6.56
CA VAL A 174 -0.01 5.11 6.17
C VAL A 174 -1.50 5.45 6.19
N PHE A 175 -2.36 4.58 5.66
CA PHE A 175 -3.80 4.80 5.65
C PHE A 175 -4.40 4.83 7.05
N ALA A 176 -3.96 3.93 7.95
CA ALA A 176 -4.35 3.99 9.35
C ALA A 176 -3.85 5.28 10.04
N PHE A 177 -2.61 5.71 9.75
CA PHE A 177 -1.99 6.84 10.46
C PHE A 177 -2.68 8.16 10.14
N PHE A 178 -2.97 8.39 8.85
CA PHE A 178 -3.66 9.59 8.38
C PHE A 178 -5.18 9.47 8.44
N HIS A 179 -5.71 8.36 8.97
CA HIS A 179 -7.14 8.08 9.05
C HIS A 179 -7.87 8.21 7.70
N LEU A 180 -7.17 7.79 6.63
CA LEU A 180 -7.69 7.83 5.27
C LEU A 180 -8.71 6.70 5.07
N GLU A 181 -9.70 6.99 4.24
CA GLU A 181 -10.78 6.04 3.96
C GLU A 181 -10.28 4.81 3.20
N VAL A 182 -10.76 3.65 3.64
CA VAL A 182 -10.56 2.35 2.99
C VAL A 182 -11.90 1.92 2.41
N ASP A 183 -12.06 2.06 1.10
CA ASP A 183 -13.24 1.72 0.30
C ASP A 183 -12.94 0.55 -0.67
N ALA A 184 -13.89 0.19 -1.55
CA ALA A 184 -13.65 -0.86 -2.54
C ALA A 184 -12.53 -0.48 -3.52
N SER A 185 -12.38 0.80 -3.85
CA SER A 185 -11.33 1.28 -4.76
C SER A 185 -9.93 1.10 -4.16
N PHE A 186 -9.77 1.31 -2.85
CA PHE A 186 -8.55 1.03 -2.10
C PHE A 186 -8.09 -0.42 -2.28
N LEU A 187 -9.01 -1.39 -2.16
CA LEU A 187 -8.66 -2.80 -2.30
C LEU A 187 -8.23 -3.16 -3.74
N ALA A 188 -8.86 -2.56 -4.74
CA ALA A 188 -8.43 -2.69 -6.13
C ALA A 188 -7.02 -2.08 -6.35
N ALA A 189 -6.73 -0.94 -5.74
CA ALA A 189 -5.41 -0.31 -5.79
C ALA A 189 -4.35 -1.18 -5.10
N ILE A 190 -4.63 -1.76 -3.94
CA ILE A 190 -3.74 -2.70 -3.25
C ILE A 190 -3.42 -3.90 -4.14
N LEU A 191 -4.43 -4.49 -4.80
CA LEU A 191 -4.20 -5.61 -5.72
C LEU A 191 -3.31 -5.22 -6.91
N THR A 192 -3.43 -3.99 -7.39
CA THR A 192 -2.57 -3.45 -8.44
C THR A 192 -1.13 -3.25 -7.95
N VAL A 193 -0.95 -2.71 -6.73
CA VAL A 193 0.35 -2.58 -6.06
C VAL A 193 1.00 -3.95 -5.89
N LEU A 194 0.22 -4.96 -5.50
CA LEU A 194 0.69 -6.33 -5.34
C LEU A 194 1.26 -6.90 -6.64
N GLY A 195 0.51 -6.78 -7.74
CA GLY A 195 0.97 -7.24 -9.05
C GLY A 195 2.22 -6.48 -9.53
N TYR A 196 2.28 -5.18 -9.27
CA TYR A 196 3.42 -4.35 -9.63
C TYR A 196 4.69 -4.73 -8.83
N SER A 197 4.59 -4.82 -7.50
CA SER A 197 5.71 -5.20 -6.62
C SER A 197 6.23 -6.61 -6.98
N MET A 198 5.31 -7.54 -7.26
CA MET A 198 5.70 -8.87 -7.76
C MET A 198 6.48 -8.78 -9.07
N ASN A 199 6.02 -7.99 -10.06
CA ASN A 199 6.70 -7.86 -11.34
C ASN A 199 8.15 -7.37 -11.18
N GLU A 200 8.38 -6.37 -10.33
CA GLU A 200 9.74 -5.86 -10.05
C GLU A 200 10.62 -6.93 -9.38
N SER A 201 10.10 -7.63 -8.37
CA SER A 201 10.80 -8.75 -7.72
C SER A 201 11.16 -9.85 -8.73
N VAL A 202 10.22 -10.24 -9.60
CA VAL A 202 10.42 -11.26 -10.65
C VAL A 202 11.58 -10.91 -11.57
N VAL A 203 11.66 -9.66 -12.04
CA VAL A 203 12.72 -9.22 -12.95
C VAL A 203 14.09 -9.29 -12.30
N ILE A 204 14.22 -8.84 -11.06
CA ILE A 204 15.50 -8.88 -10.32
C ILE A 204 15.91 -10.33 -10.07
N PHE A 205 14.98 -11.16 -9.59
CA PHE A 205 15.29 -12.54 -9.25
C PHE A 205 15.52 -13.45 -10.45
N ASP A 206 14.87 -13.20 -11.58
CA ASP A 206 15.17 -13.91 -12.84
C ASP A 206 16.61 -13.58 -13.28
N ARG A 207 17.05 -12.33 -13.13
CA ARG A 207 18.44 -11.94 -13.40
C ARG A 207 19.44 -12.51 -12.39
N ILE A 208 19.08 -12.62 -11.10
CA ILE A 208 19.90 -13.31 -10.09
C ILE A 208 20.05 -14.78 -10.47
N ARG A 209 18.97 -15.45 -10.89
CA ARG A 209 18.98 -16.84 -11.32
C ARG A 209 19.84 -17.06 -12.58
N GLU A 210 19.73 -16.19 -13.58
CA GLU A 210 20.54 -16.24 -14.80
C GLU A 210 22.04 -16.06 -14.48
N ASN A 211 22.36 -15.06 -13.66
CA ASN A 211 23.74 -14.80 -13.25
C ASN A 211 24.30 -15.96 -12.39
N LEU A 212 23.47 -16.65 -11.59
CA LEU A 212 23.90 -17.82 -10.82
C LEU A 212 24.45 -18.95 -11.70
N HIS A 213 23.98 -19.08 -12.93
CA HIS A 213 24.48 -20.06 -13.90
C HIS A 213 25.75 -19.63 -14.64
N THR A 214 26.04 -18.33 -14.71
CA THR A 214 27.12 -17.75 -15.54
C THR A 214 28.28 -17.18 -14.72
N HIS A 215 28.07 -16.83 -13.45
CA HIS A 215 29.12 -16.34 -12.55
C HIS A 215 30.08 -17.44 -12.08
N ARG A 216 31.31 -17.04 -11.75
CA ARG A 216 32.31 -17.96 -11.23
C ARG A 216 31.90 -18.46 -9.85
N ARG A 217 32.10 -19.75 -9.57
CA ARG A 217 31.81 -20.38 -8.26
C ARG A 217 32.55 -19.76 -7.07
N THR A 218 33.52 -18.88 -7.32
CA THR A 218 34.35 -18.20 -6.32
C THR A 218 33.77 -16.86 -5.87
N ASP A 219 32.79 -16.30 -6.58
CA ASP A 219 32.27 -14.96 -6.30
C ASP A 219 31.25 -15.01 -5.15
N SER A 220 31.23 -13.97 -4.32
CA SER A 220 30.26 -13.87 -3.23
C SER A 220 28.83 -13.69 -3.77
N PHE A 221 27.84 -14.27 -3.09
CA PHE A 221 26.42 -14.04 -3.37
C PHE A 221 26.06 -12.55 -3.31
N ALA A 222 26.76 -11.75 -2.51
CA ALA A 222 26.57 -10.30 -2.46
C ALA A 222 26.99 -9.61 -3.75
N THR A 223 28.13 -9.98 -4.33
CA THR A 223 28.60 -9.45 -5.62
C THR A 223 27.65 -9.84 -6.74
N LEU A 224 27.24 -11.12 -6.77
CA LEU A 224 26.27 -11.63 -7.72
C LEU A 224 24.96 -10.82 -7.71
N ALA A 225 24.37 -10.64 -6.53
CA ALA A 225 23.11 -9.91 -6.39
C ALA A 225 23.26 -8.43 -6.78
N ASN A 226 24.36 -7.77 -6.39
CA ASN A 226 24.65 -6.41 -6.84
C ASN A 226 24.75 -6.33 -8.36
N ASP A 227 25.49 -7.21 -9.01
CA ASP A 227 25.61 -7.22 -10.48
C ASP A 227 24.25 -7.39 -11.16
N SER A 228 23.42 -8.30 -10.65
CA SER A 228 22.05 -8.51 -11.14
C SER A 228 21.20 -7.26 -10.99
N ILE A 229 21.24 -6.59 -9.84
CA ILE A 229 20.52 -5.32 -9.60
C ILE A 229 21.00 -4.25 -10.59
N HIS A 230 22.30 -4.07 -10.78
CA HIS A 230 22.83 -3.07 -11.72
C HIS A 230 22.40 -3.31 -13.17
N GLN A 231 22.22 -4.58 -13.56
CA GLN A 231 21.76 -4.95 -14.90
C GLN A 231 20.28 -4.64 -15.10
N THR A 232 19.44 -4.75 -14.06
CA THR A 232 17.99 -4.54 -14.15
C THR A 232 17.54 -3.13 -13.76
N ILE A 233 18.30 -2.39 -12.94
CA ILE A 233 17.85 -1.14 -12.32
C ILE A 233 17.42 -0.06 -13.31
N ARG A 234 18.02 -0.01 -14.51
CA ARG A 234 17.62 0.94 -15.56
C ARG A 234 16.20 0.66 -16.06
N ARG A 235 15.88 -0.62 -16.27
CA ARG A 235 14.54 -1.04 -16.68
C ARG A 235 13.54 -0.73 -15.57
N SER A 236 13.83 -1.15 -14.33
CA SER A 236 13.00 -0.88 -13.15
C SER A 236 12.72 0.62 -12.97
N LEU A 237 13.76 1.46 -13.12
CA LEU A 237 13.61 2.91 -13.00
C LEU A 237 12.70 3.49 -14.08
N TYR A 238 12.81 3.04 -15.33
CA TYR A 238 11.93 3.52 -16.41
C TYR A 238 10.48 3.09 -16.20
N THR A 239 10.26 1.84 -15.82
CA THR A 239 8.91 1.34 -15.51
C THR A 239 8.31 2.12 -14.33
N LEU A 240 9.05 2.27 -13.23
CA LEU A 240 8.61 3.03 -12.05
C LEU A 240 8.33 4.49 -12.37
N THR A 241 9.25 5.19 -13.04
CA THR A 241 9.08 6.62 -13.32
C THR A 241 7.88 6.87 -14.22
N THR A 242 7.68 6.04 -15.25
CA THR A 242 6.54 6.18 -16.17
C THR A 242 5.21 5.95 -15.42
N THR A 243 5.15 4.91 -14.59
CA THR A 243 3.95 4.60 -13.82
C THR A 243 3.68 5.65 -12.74
N LEU A 244 4.71 6.08 -11.99
CA LEU A 244 4.58 7.15 -11.01
C LEU A 244 4.16 8.47 -11.64
N PHE A 245 4.61 8.80 -12.85
CA PHE A 245 4.16 9.99 -13.56
C PHE A 245 2.66 9.97 -13.83
N CYS A 246 2.15 8.83 -14.32
CA CYS A 246 0.71 8.65 -14.56
C CYS A 246 -0.10 8.76 -13.26
N VAL A 247 0.32 8.03 -12.22
CA VAL A 247 -0.41 8.04 -10.93
C VAL A 247 -0.29 9.39 -10.21
N ALA A 248 0.88 10.05 -10.26
CA ALA A 248 1.04 11.39 -9.70
C ALA A 248 0.12 12.39 -10.40
N SER A 249 -0.02 12.29 -11.73
CA SER A 249 -0.98 13.10 -12.47
C SER A 249 -2.40 12.86 -11.99
N LEU A 250 -2.79 11.60 -11.77
CA LEU A 250 -4.09 11.27 -11.18
C LEU A 250 -4.24 11.79 -9.75
N TYR A 251 -3.18 11.80 -8.94
CA TYR A 251 -3.22 12.30 -7.57
C TYR A 251 -3.37 13.84 -7.50
N PHE A 252 -2.67 14.58 -8.36
CA PHE A 252 -2.68 16.04 -8.36
C PHE A 252 -3.83 16.66 -9.16
N PHE A 253 -4.26 15.99 -10.24
CA PHE A 253 -5.30 16.51 -11.14
C PHE A 253 -6.60 15.70 -11.11
N GLY A 254 -6.64 14.56 -10.40
CA GLY A 254 -7.85 13.78 -10.21
C GLY A 254 -8.80 14.41 -9.18
N GLY A 255 -10.03 13.90 -9.14
CA GLY A 255 -11.01 14.28 -8.12
C GLY A 255 -10.74 13.61 -6.78
N ASP A 256 -11.42 14.10 -5.74
CA ASP A 256 -11.22 13.64 -4.36
C ASP A 256 -11.45 12.14 -4.17
N THR A 257 -12.41 11.57 -4.91
CA THR A 257 -12.70 10.12 -4.93
C THR A 257 -11.53 9.29 -5.47
N THR A 258 -10.76 9.82 -6.43
CA THR A 258 -9.61 9.12 -7.03
C THR A 258 -8.29 9.39 -6.31
N LYS A 259 -8.26 10.37 -5.40
CA LYS A 259 -7.05 10.83 -4.72
C LYS A 259 -6.50 9.76 -3.78
N ASN A 260 -7.37 9.13 -2.98
CA ASN A 260 -6.96 8.03 -2.10
C ASN A 260 -6.49 6.82 -2.92
N PHE A 261 -7.21 6.48 -3.99
CA PHE A 261 -6.82 5.43 -4.94
C PHE A 261 -5.41 5.67 -5.53
N ALA A 262 -5.14 6.89 -6.00
CA ALA A 262 -3.82 7.26 -6.53
C ALA A 262 -2.74 7.25 -5.44
N LEU A 263 -3.06 7.69 -4.22
CA LEU A 263 -2.14 7.69 -3.09
C LEU A 263 -1.69 6.29 -2.70
N VAL A 264 -2.61 5.30 -2.68
CA VAL A 264 -2.28 3.88 -2.49
C VAL A 264 -1.23 3.44 -3.50
N MET A 265 -1.47 3.72 -4.78
CA MET A 265 -0.57 3.31 -5.85
C MET A 265 0.79 4.01 -5.76
N LEU A 266 0.84 5.31 -5.41
CA LEU A 266 2.11 6.03 -5.22
C LEU A 266 2.96 5.40 -4.13
N ILE A 267 2.39 5.23 -2.93
CA ILE A 267 3.09 4.65 -1.79
C ILE A 267 3.50 3.21 -2.10
N GLY A 268 2.57 2.44 -2.67
CA GLY A 268 2.77 1.04 -2.99
C GLY A 268 3.85 0.80 -4.05
N PHE A 269 3.87 1.58 -5.13
CA PHE A 269 4.89 1.42 -6.18
C PHE A 269 6.28 1.86 -5.71
N ILE A 270 6.37 2.94 -4.93
CA ILE A 270 7.63 3.38 -4.32
C ILE A 270 8.13 2.32 -3.33
N SER A 271 7.26 1.83 -2.45
CA SER A 271 7.60 0.76 -1.50
C SER A 271 8.03 -0.50 -2.25
N GLY A 272 7.29 -0.92 -3.29
CA GLY A 272 7.56 -2.13 -4.06
C GLY A 272 8.89 -2.10 -4.81
N ALA A 273 9.26 -0.96 -5.38
CA ALA A 273 10.57 -0.79 -6.00
C ALA A 273 11.70 -0.87 -4.95
N TYR A 274 11.52 -0.18 -3.82
CA TYR A 274 12.47 -0.22 -2.71
C TYR A 274 12.61 -1.62 -2.11
N SER A 275 11.49 -2.30 -1.82
CA SER A 275 11.48 -3.60 -1.17
C SER A 275 12.07 -4.69 -2.07
N SER A 276 11.77 -4.67 -3.38
CA SER A 276 12.32 -5.64 -4.33
C SER A 276 13.85 -5.53 -4.45
N ILE A 277 14.38 -4.30 -4.50
CA ILE A 277 15.82 -4.05 -4.64
C ILE A 277 16.55 -4.25 -3.30
N CYS A 278 16.11 -3.56 -2.25
CA CYS A 278 16.84 -3.45 -1.00
C CYS A 278 16.49 -4.55 0.00
N VAL A 279 15.23 -4.97 0.10
CA VAL A 279 14.77 -5.94 1.12
C VAL A 279 14.87 -7.37 0.58
N ALA A 280 14.19 -7.69 -0.52
CA ALA A 280 14.10 -9.03 -1.07
C ALA A 280 15.49 -9.58 -1.45
N SER A 281 16.29 -8.79 -2.18
CA SER A 281 17.63 -9.20 -2.58
C SER A 281 18.56 -9.37 -1.37
N SER A 282 18.47 -8.51 -0.36
CA SER A 282 19.27 -8.62 0.87
C SER A 282 18.88 -9.85 1.70
N ILE A 283 17.59 -10.18 1.79
CA ILE A 283 17.10 -11.40 2.46
C ILE A 283 17.68 -12.62 1.74
N TRP A 284 17.57 -12.64 0.41
CA TRP A 284 18.07 -13.76 -0.40
C TRP A 284 19.57 -14.00 -0.21
N VAL A 285 20.39 -12.93 -0.24
CA VAL A 285 21.84 -13.03 -0.01
C VAL A 285 22.14 -13.53 1.40
N THR A 286 21.52 -12.93 2.42
CA THR A 286 21.77 -13.28 3.83
C THR A 286 21.42 -14.75 4.10
N TRP A 287 20.33 -15.24 3.52
CA TRP A 287 19.93 -16.64 3.61
C TRP A 287 20.98 -17.57 2.97
N HIS A 288 21.46 -17.24 1.77
CA HIS A 288 22.46 -18.07 1.06
C HIS A 288 23.82 -18.09 1.77
N GLU A 289 24.28 -16.95 2.27
CA GLU A 289 25.54 -16.84 3.03
C GLU A 289 25.49 -17.68 4.31
N HIS A 290 24.38 -17.64 5.06
CA HIS A 290 24.22 -18.40 6.30
C HIS A 290 24.29 -19.92 6.06
N LEU A 291 23.61 -20.43 5.03
CA LEU A 291 23.63 -21.85 4.67
C LEU A 291 25.00 -22.32 4.16
N HIS A 292 25.70 -21.49 3.37
CA HIS A 292 27.04 -21.85 2.88
C HIS A 292 28.07 -21.87 4.01
N SER A 293 27.95 -20.98 5.00
CA SER A 293 28.77 -21.02 6.22
C SER A 293 28.55 -22.33 6.98
N GLN A 294 27.29 -22.71 7.23
CA GLN A 294 26.95 -23.95 7.92
C GLN A 294 27.38 -25.22 7.17
N ARG A 295 27.41 -25.20 5.83
CA ARG A 295 27.87 -26.36 5.02
C ARG A 295 29.39 -26.53 5.02
N ASN A 296 30.14 -25.45 5.24
CA ASN A 296 31.61 -25.46 5.28
C ASN A 296 32.17 -25.74 6.70
N GLU A 297 31.43 -25.44 7.77
CA GLU A 297 31.80 -25.77 9.15
C GLU A 297 32.10 -27.26 9.40
N PRO A 298 31.25 -28.24 8.98
CA PRO A 298 31.53 -29.65 9.25
C PRO A 298 32.74 -30.18 8.47
N HIS A 299 33.10 -29.58 7.32
CA HIS A 299 34.32 -29.93 6.59
C HIS A 299 35.58 -29.36 7.24
N ALA A 300 35.55 -28.11 7.72
CA ALA A 300 36.70 -27.51 8.41
C ALA A 300 37.01 -28.23 9.74
N VAL A 301 35.98 -28.65 10.48
CA VAL A 301 36.14 -29.42 11.73
C VAL A 301 36.66 -30.84 11.47
N LYS A 302 36.19 -31.51 10.40
CA LYS A 302 36.72 -32.83 9.99
C LYS A 302 38.18 -32.76 9.53
N VAL A 303 38.57 -31.72 8.78
CA VAL A 303 39.97 -31.53 8.33
C VAL A 303 40.89 -31.20 9.50
N LYS A 304 40.43 -30.41 10.49
CA LYS A 304 41.20 -30.18 11.72
C LYS A 304 41.38 -31.44 12.57
N LYS A 305 40.35 -32.29 12.69
CA LYS A 305 40.45 -33.58 13.41
C LYS A 305 41.27 -34.64 12.66
N ALA A 306 41.38 -34.56 11.34
CA ALA A 306 42.23 -35.47 10.55
C ALA A 306 43.71 -35.06 10.53
N LYS A 307 44.04 -33.85 11.02
CA LYS A 307 45.40 -33.31 11.11
C LYS A 307 45.92 -33.21 12.56
N ALA A 308 45.14 -33.63 13.54
CA ALA A 308 45.48 -33.73 14.96
C ALA A 308 45.58 -35.21 15.34
#